data_AF-A0A0D9P9G2-F1
#
_entry.id   AF-A0A0D9P9G2-F1
#
_cell.length_a   1.000
_cell.length_b   1.000
_cell.length_c   1.000
_cell.angle_alpha   90.00
_cell.angle_beta   90.00
_cell.angle_gamma   90.00
#
_symmetry.space_group_name_H-M   'P 1'
#
loop_
_entity.id
_entity.type
_entity.pdbx_description
1 polymer ?
#
loop_
_entity_poly.entity_id
_entity_poly.type
_entity_poly.pdbx_seq_one_letter_code
_entity_poly.pdbx_strand_id
1 'polypeptide(L)'
;MADQTRPVTSLDLGFWMRHSISPLIAFLRAAGYSAADQGEHIRILCEHVLPNIGPRPTALHPIKSSLTNSGSPIELSLNLCSGKPTVRYCAEVLGSTWSKDDDIYAVETVQKCLTSLCAELGFSRRWSDRLLETFTPTAEEAKRSQENLQKWIASLLPPGLETKPVSRLPFAAFAFDLDGPRALPKLYVSPKVKEIGSGSSTNETIWNLLRNLEPPINSKAVEAISEFLLEGVVSPSIDMLSIELVDEEDLHRARVKMYIHTTTNSFNTVRQCLTLGGRRRDETTMKGLETLRSIWHLMMQEKDQVADDYEKPVNDAVQQAMKLFFSLEITPGKDLPEVKLYVPVFAYMKSDADTVENFEIMLKQCNQEWASSGRYRDMFETALYVAFPPLLPPQTSCE
;
A
#
# COMPACT_ATOMS: atom_id res chain seq x y z
N MET A 1 -25.11 20.97 17.55
CA MET A 1 -24.95 21.65 16.25
C MET A 1 -24.96 20.58 15.19
N ALA A 2 -25.78 20.73 14.15
CA ALA A 2 -26.11 19.65 13.22
C ALA A 2 -24.87 19.18 12.44
N ASP A 3 -24.44 17.95 12.73
CA ASP A 3 -23.47 17.20 11.94
C ASP A 3 -24.18 16.75 10.65
N GLN A 4 -24.12 17.59 9.63
CA GLN A 4 -24.78 17.33 8.35
C GLN A 4 -23.87 16.46 7.49
N THR A 5 -24.16 15.15 7.50
CA THR A 5 -23.66 14.20 6.51
C THR A 5 -23.98 14.69 5.11
N ARG A 6 -22.95 14.95 4.31
CA ARG A 6 -23.08 15.30 2.89
C ARG A 6 -22.77 14.06 2.04
N PRO A 7 -23.69 13.58 1.19
CA PRO A 7 -23.38 12.53 0.22
C PRO A 7 -22.34 13.03 -0.79
N VAL A 8 -21.53 12.13 -1.36
CA VAL A 8 -20.61 12.41 -2.48
C VAL A 8 -21.40 13.09 -3.58
N THR A 9 -21.05 14.35 -3.81
CA THR A 9 -21.66 15.20 -4.83
C THR A 9 -20.88 15.09 -6.13
N SER A 10 -21.49 15.48 -7.26
CA SER A 10 -20.78 15.67 -8.53
C SER A 10 -19.53 16.57 -8.40
N LEU A 11 -19.52 17.46 -7.40
CA LEU A 11 -18.35 18.30 -7.07
C LEU A 11 -17.21 17.51 -6.43
N ASP A 12 -17.49 16.49 -5.62
CA ASP A 12 -16.48 15.63 -4.99
C ASP A 12 -15.83 14.72 -6.04
N LEU A 13 -16.66 14.07 -6.87
CA LEU A 13 -16.17 13.29 -8.01
C LEU A 13 -15.34 14.16 -8.96
N GLY A 14 -15.84 15.36 -9.31
CA GLY A 14 -15.10 16.29 -10.16
C GLY A 14 -13.77 16.75 -9.55
N PHE A 15 -13.70 16.88 -8.21
CA PHE A 15 -12.44 17.15 -7.52
C PHE A 15 -11.46 15.99 -7.70
N TRP A 16 -11.88 14.76 -7.40
CA TRP A 16 -11.01 13.59 -7.50
C TRP A 16 -10.57 13.30 -8.94
N MET A 17 -11.47 13.45 -9.91
CA MET A 17 -11.12 13.34 -11.33
C MET A 17 -9.98 14.29 -11.72
N ARG A 18 -10.05 15.56 -11.30
CA ARG A 18 -9.01 16.56 -11.59
C ARG A 18 -7.64 16.19 -11.01
N HIS A 19 -7.60 15.59 -9.82
CA HIS A 19 -6.34 15.30 -9.12
C HIS A 19 -5.79 13.90 -9.40
N SER A 20 -6.60 12.98 -9.92
CA SER A 20 -6.17 11.59 -10.17
C SER A 20 -5.92 11.30 -11.65
N ILE A 21 -6.68 11.89 -12.58
CA ILE A 21 -6.61 11.54 -14.01
C ILE A 21 -5.33 12.05 -14.66
N SER A 22 -4.99 13.33 -14.49
CA SER A 22 -3.82 13.92 -15.16
C SER A 22 -2.50 13.23 -14.74
N PRO A 23 -2.26 12.97 -13.44
CA PRO A 23 -1.07 12.21 -13.04
C PRO A 23 -1.08 10.77 -13.56
N LEU A 24 -2.23 10.08 -13.55
CA LEU A 24 -2.33 8.72 -14.11
C LEU A 24 -1.97 8.70 -15.61
N ILE A 25 -2.46 9.68 -16.39
CA ILE A 25 -2.12 9.81 -17.81
C ILE A 25 -0.62 10.01 -17.99
N ALA A 26 0.04 10.83 -17.15
CA ALA A 26 1.48 11.03 -17.21
C ALA A 26 2.24 9.70 -17.01
N PHE A 27 1.86 8.92 -15.99
CA PHE A 27 2.44 7.59 -15.73
C PHE A 27 2.22 6.63 -16.91
N LEU A 28 0.99 6.54 -17.42
CA LEU A 28 0.64 5.65 -18.52
C LEU A 28 1.38 5.99 -19.81
N ARG A 29 1.51 7.28 -20.14
CA ARG A 29 2.27 7.73 -21.32
C ARG A 29 3.75 7.42 -21.17
N ALA A 30 4.33 7.71 -20.01
CA ALA A 30 5.73 7.40 -19.75
C ALA A 30 6.02 5.90 -19.86
N ALA A 31 5.10 5.05 -19.38
CA ALA A 31 5.19 3.60 -19.47
C ALA A 31 4.81 3.02 -20.86
N GLY A 32 4.44 3.86 -21.83
CA GLY A 32 4.16 3.44 -23.20
C GLY A 32 2.83 2.69 -23.38
N TYR A 33 1.78 3.10 -22.67
CA TYR A 33 0.42 2.61 -22.89
C TYR A 33 -0.21 3.30 -24.11
N SER A 34 -1.00 2.56 -24.90
CA SER A 34 -1.69 3.15 -26.06
C SER A 34 -2.79 4.12 -25.60
N ALA A 35 -3.29 4.95 -26.52
CA ALA A 35 -4.42 5.84 -26.21
C ALA A 35 -5.70 5.06 -25.83
N ALA A 36 -5.89 3.88 -26.43
CA ALA A 36 -7.01 2.99 -26.09
C ALA A 36 -6.86 2.43 -24.67
N ASP A 37 -5.68 1.93 -24.31
CA ASP A 37 -5.40 1.44 -22.95
C ASP A 37 -5.56 2.56 -21.91
N GLN A 38 -5.09 3.77 -22.23
CA GLN A 38 -5.28 4.95 -21.38
C GLN A 38 -6.76 5.22 -21.13
N GLY A 39 -7.59 5.18 -22.19
CA GLY A 39 -9.03 5.38 -22.09
C GLY A 39 -9.72 4.36 -21.18
N GLU A 40 -9.35 3.09 -21.30
CA GLU A 40 -9.94 2.02 -20.49
C GLU A 40 -9.57 2.14 -19.01
N HIS A 41 -8.31 2.42 -18.69
CA HIS A 41 -7.89 2.62 -17.30
C HIS A 41 -8.53 3.84 -16.66
N ILE A 42 -8.72 4.92 -17.41
CA ILE A 42 -9.45 6.10 -16.94
C ILE A 42 -10.93 5.76 -16.67
N ARG A 43 -11.56 4.97 -17.54
CA ARG A 43 -12.96 4.51 -17.34
C ARG A 43 -13.08 3.73 -16.04
N ILE A 44 -12.26 2.70 -15.84
CA ILE A 44 -12.28 1.87 -14.63
C ILE A 44 -12.05 2.73 -13.37
N LEU A 45 -11.06 3.64 -13.42
CA LEU A 45 -10.80 4.57 -12.31
C LEU A 45 -12.04 5.42 -12.00
N CYS A 46 -12.67 6.03 -13.00
CA CYS A 46 -13.80 6.93 -12.79
C CYS A 46 -15.08 6.21 -12.34
N GLU A 47 -15.34 5.01 -12.86
CA GLU A 47 -16.59 4.28 -12.60
C GLU A 47 -16.55 3.48 -11.29
N HIS A 48 -15.41 2.88 -10.96
CA HIS A 48 -15.34 1.94 -9.82
C HIS A 48 -14.52 2.44 -8.63
N VAL A 49 -13.66 3.45 -8.80
CA VAL A 49 -12.70 3.85 -7.76
C VAL A 49 -13.05 5.21 -7.19
N LEU A 50 -13.00 6.28 -7.99
CA LEU A 50 -13.16 7.65 -7.52
C LEU A 50 -14.50 7.95 -6.80
N PRO A 51 -15.63 7.29 -7.10
CA PRO A 51 -16.86 7.48 -6.34
C PRO A 51 -16.78 7.01 -4.88
N ASN A 52 -15.80 6.17 -4.54
CA ASN A 52 -15.74 5.41 -3.29
C ASN A 52 -14.59 5.82 -2.35
N ILE A 53 -13.75 6.79 -2.77
CA ILE A 53 -12.57 7.25 -2.02
C ILE A 53 -12.86 8.42 -1.06
N GLY A 54 -14.13 8.67 -0.77
CA GLY A 54 -14.53 9.70 0.19
C GLY A 54 -14.87 11.06 -0.41
N PRO A 55 -15.43 11.96 0.40
CA PRO A 55 -15.68 13.35 0.02
C PRO A 55 -14.38 14.13 -0.17
N ARG A 56 -14.42 15.23 -0.94
CA ARG A 56 -13.23 16.06 -1.17
C ARG A 56 -12.77 16.72 0.15
N PRO A 57 -11.46 16.88 0.37
CA PRO A 57 -10.98 17.60 1.53
C PRO A 57 -11.44 19.06 1.54
N THR A 58 -11.73 19.56 2.74
CA THR A 58 -12.02 20.98 3.01
C THR A 58 -11.24 21.42 4.25
N ALA A 59 -11.13 22.74 4.48
CA ALA A 59 -10.46 23.24 5.68
C ALA A 59 -11.10 22.75 6.99
N LEU A 60 -12.42 22.54 6.99
CA LEU A 60 -13.16 22.03 8.16
C LEU A 60 -13.11 20.50 8.27
N HIS A 61 -12.98 19.81 7.14
CA HIS A 61 -12.97 18.36 7.06
C HIS A 61 -11.78 17.93 6.20
N PRO A 62 -10.58 17.84 6.78
CA PRO A 62 -9.43 17.29 6.07
C PRO A 62 -9.70 15.82 5.76
N ILE A 63 -9.16 15.33 4.65
CA ILE A 63 -9.20 13.90 4.38
C ILE A 63 -8.25 13.18 5.35
N LYS A 64 -8.71 12.04 5.86
CA LYS A 64 -8.03 11.27 6.91
C LYS A 64 -7.66 9.87 6.41
N SER A 65 -7.29 9.74 5.13
CA SER A 65 -6.75 8.47 4.65
C SER A 65 -5.46 8.15 5.38
N SER A 66 -5.28 6.87 5.71
CA SER A 66 -4.00 6.36 6.23
C SER A 66 -3.20 5.65 5.15
N LEU A 67 -3.67 5.68 3.89
CA LEU A 67 -2.98 5.07 2.75
C LEU A 67 -1.66 5.78 2.45
N THR A 68 -1.66 7.11 2.53
CA THR A 68 -0.50 7.94 2.17
C THR A 68 -0.15 8.90 3.31
N ASN A 69 1.11 9.31 3.38
CA ASN A 69 1.58 10.27 4.38
C ASN A 69 0.92 11.66 4.25
N SER A 70 0.41 12.01 3.07
CA SER A 70 -0.32 13.26 2.83
C SER A 70 -1.81 13.19 3.20
N GLY A 71 -2.31 12.00 3.56
CA GLY A 71 -3.72 11.76 3.81
C GLY A 71 -4.55 11.58 2.54
N SER A 72 -3.94 11.52 1.35
CA SER A 72 -4.62 11.17 0.09
C SER A 72 -5.13 9.72 0.13
N PRO A 73 -6.38 9.47 -0.29
CA PRO A 73 -6.98 8.14 -0.34
C PRO A 73 -6.60 7.36 -1.60
N ILE A 74 -5.78 7.95 -2.48
CA ILE A 74 -5.30 7.32 -3.70
C ILE A 74 -3.80 7.57 -3.86
N GLU A 75 -3.10 6.54 -4.30
CA GLU A 75 -1.65 6.53 -4.56
C GLU A 75 -1.39 5.93 -5.95
N LEU A 76 -0.48 6.56 -6.71
CA LEU A 76 0.04 6.02 -7.97
C LEU A 76 1.43 5.43 -7.72
N SER A 77 1.76 4.34 -8.42
CA SER A 77 3.07 3.72 -8.38
C SER A 77 3.51 3.25 -9.76
N LEU A 78 4.82 3.27 -9.98
CA LEU A 78 5.46 2.80 -11.19
C LEU A 78 6.36 1.62 -10.85
N ASN A 79 6.21 0.52 -11.57
CA ASN A 79 7.07 -0.64 -11.46
C ASN A 79 8.13 -0.61 -12.58
N LEU A 80 9.40 -0.54 -12.19
CA LEU A 80 10.57 -0.50 -13.08
C LEU A 80 11.35 -1.82 -13.13
N CYS A 81 10.68 -2.97 -13.00
CA CYS A 81 11.30 -4.29 -13.20
C CYS A 81 11.94 -4.46 -14.60
N SER A 82 12.73 -5.53 -14.76
CA SER A 82 13.29 -5.93 -16.06
C SER A 82 12.18 -6.14 -17.10
N GLY A 83 12.07 -5.25 -18.08
CA GLY A 83 11.05 -5.29 -19.12
C GLY A 83 10.30 -3.97 -19.27
N LYS A 84 9.08 -4.04 -19.82
CA LYS A 84 8.21 -2.87 -19.98
C LYS A 84 7.71 -2.41 -18.60
N PRO A 85 7.88 -1.14 -18.22
CA PRO A 85 7.34 -0.62 -16.98
C PRO A 85 5.82 -0.73 -16.92
N THR A 86 5.30 -0.98 -15.73
CA THR A 86 3.86 -1.04 -15.48
C THR A 86 3.43 -0.03 -14.45
N VAL A 87 2.20 0.46 -14.61
CA VAL A 87 1.61 1.45 -13.72
C VAL A 87 0.66 0.71 -12.78
N ARG A 88 0.60 1.16 -11.53
CA ARG A 88 -0.42 0.74 -10.57
C ARG A 88 -1.00 1.95 -9.88
N TYR A 89 -2.26 1.86 -9.50
CA TYR A 89 -2.80 2.74 -8.47
C TYR A 89 -3.44 1.94 -7.34
N CYS A 90 -3.42 2.48 -6.12
CA CYS A 90 -4.07 1.94 -4.94
C CYS A 90 -5.01 2.99 -4.37
N ALA A 91 -6.19 2.58 -3.94
CA ALA A 91 -7.20 3.49 -3.41
C ALA A 91 -7.85 2.89 -2.16
N GLU A 92 -7.84 3.65 -1.07
CA GLU A 92 -8.57 3.32 0.15
C GLU A 92 -10.06 3.63 -0.03
N VAL A 93 -10.91 2.69 0.39
CA VAL A 93 -12.36 2.89 0.36
C VAL A 93 -12.79 3.63 1.61
N LEU A 94 -13.29 4.86 1.44
CA LEU A 94 -13.74 5.71 2.54
C LEU A 94 -15.26 5.88 2.61
N GLY A 95 -15.99 5.36 1.61
CA GLY A 95 -17.44 5.54 1.54
C GLY A 95 -17.85 6.88 0.95
N SER A 96 -19.16 7.06 0.78
CA SER A 96 -19.74 8.22 0.09
C SER A 96 -20.18 9.35 1.03
N THR A 97 -19.88 9.27 2.31
CA THR A 97 -20.26 10.29 3.30
C THR A 97 -19.07 10.57 4.19
N TRP A 98 -18.96 11.81 4.70
CA TRP A 98 -18.16 12.04 5.90
C TRP A 98 -18.64 11.04 6.95
N SER A 99 -17.73 10.18 7.42
CA SER A 99 -18.07 9.11 8.34
C SER A 99 -18.87 9.71 9.50
N LYS A 100 -20.13 9.26 9.68
CA LYS A 100 -20.70 9.25 11.03
C LYS A 100 -19.81 8.34 11.86
N ASP A 101 -19.71 8.60 13.17
CA ASP A 101 -18.93 7.74 14.08
C ASP A 101 -19.25 6.23 13.93
N ASP A 102 -20.44 5.90 13.42
CA ASP A 102 -20.95 4.53 13.28
C ASP A 102 -20.43 3.72 12.06
N ASP A 103 -19.89 4.33 10.98
CA ASP A 103 -19.30 3.59 9.82
C ASP A 103 -17.94 4.19 9.38
N ILE A 104 -17.01 4.28 10.33
CA ILE A 104 -15.66 4.82 10.11
C ILE A 104 -14.79 3.98 9.16
N TYR A 105 -15.20 2.73 8.87
CA TYR A 105 -14.44 1.78 8.05
C TYR A 105 -15.09 1.47 6.70
N ALA A 106 -16.23 2.10 6.39
CA ALA A 106 -16.94 1.99 5.11
C ALA A 106 -17.21 0.54 4.66
N VAL A 107 -17.50 -0.36 5.59
CA VAL A 107 -17.57 -1.81 5.35
C VAL A 107 -18.56 -2.15 4.24
N GLU A 108 -19.75 -1.54 4.28
CA GLU A 108 -20.79 -1.76 3.25
C GLU A 108 -20.32 -1.28 1.88
N THR A 109 -19.60 -0.15 1.83
CA THR A 109 -19.04 0.38 0.58
C THR A 109 -18.00 -0.57 0.01
N VAL A 110 -17.13 -1.15 0.85
CA VAL A 110 -16.12 -2.13 0.42
C VAL A 110 -16.79 -3.34 -0.23
N GLN A 111 -17.84 -3.89 0.39
CA GLN A 111 -18.59 -5.03 -0.15
C GLN A 111 -19.27 -4.72 -1.49
N LYS A 112 -19.86 -3.51 -1.62
CA LYS A 112 -20.46 -3.04 -2.89
C LYS A 112 -19.41 -2.86 -3.98
N CYS A 113 -18.26 -2.25 -3.66
CA CYS A 113 -17.15 -2.08 -4.60
C CYS A 113 -16.63 -3.43 -5.10
N LEU A 114 -16.38 -4.37 -4.18
CA LEU A 114 -15.94 -5.73 -4.53
C LEU A 114 -16.95 -6.42 -5.46
N THR A 115 -18.24 -6.36 -5.11
CA THR A 115 -19.31 -6.98 -5.90
C THR A 115 -19.35 -6.41 -7.32
N SER A 116 -19.31 -5.07 -7.44
CA SER A 116 -19.34 -4.38 -8.72
C SER A 116 -18.09 -4.67 -9.57
N LEU A 117 -16.89 -4.64 -8.98
CA LEU A 117 -15.63 -4.89 -9.67
C LEU A 117 -15.52 -6.33 -10.17
N CYS A 118 -15.86 -7.31 -9.33
CA CYS A 118 -15.85 -8.72 -9.73
C CYS A 118 -16.88 -9.00 -10.83
N ALA A 119 -18.06 -8.36 -10.79
CA ALA A 119 -19.06 -8.51 -11.84
C ALA A 119 -18.64 -7.91 -13.18
N GLU A 120 -18.02 -6.71 -13.16
CA GLU A 120 -17.51 -6.04 -14.36
C GLU A 120 -16.38 -6.83 -15.03
N LEU A 121 -15.45 -7.35 -14.22
CA LEU A 121 -14.21 -7.97 -14.72
C LEU A 121 -14.28 -9.50 -14.82
N GLY A 122 -15.36 -10.12 -14.36
CA GLY A 122 -15.56 -11.57 -14.40
C GLY A 122 -14.83 -12.38 -13.32
N PHE A 123 -14.29 -11.72 -12.30
CA PHE A 123 -13.44 -12.39 -11.29
C PHE A 123 -14.21 -13.16 -10.22
N SER A 124 -13.59 -14.25 -9.75
CA SER A 124 -14.11 -15.04 -8.64
C SER A 124 -14.10 -14.24 -7.35
N ARG A 125 -15.15 -14.44 -6.55
CA ARG A 125 -15.26 -13.88 -5.21
C ARG A 125 -14.85 -14.85 -4.09
N ARG A 126 -14.45 -16.08 -4.44
CA ARG A 126 -14.22 -17.15 -3.45
C ARG A 126 -13.25 -16.73 -2.35
N TRP A 127 -12.10 -16.17 -2.69
CA TRP A 127 -11.12 -15.73 -1.68
C TRP A 127 -11.54 -14.44 -0.99
N SER A 128 -12.10 -13.48 -1.74
CA SER A 128 -12.48 -12.17 -1.19
C SER A 128 -13.64 -12.24 -0.22
N ASP A 129 -14.63 -13.09 -0.48
CA ASP A 129 -15.77 -13.27 0.43
C ASP A 129 -15.29 -13.89 1.75
N ARG A 130 -14.46 -14.92 1.70
CA ARG A 130 -13.87 -15.53 2.91
C ARG A 130 -13.03 -14.53 3.70
N LEU A 131 -12.23 -13.70 3.02
CA LEU A 131 -11.42 -12.67 3.66
C LEU A 131 -12.30 -11.63 4.38
N LEU A 132 -13.34 -11.12 3.72
CA LEU A 132 -14.25 -10.14 4.30
C LEU A 132 -15.12 -10.73 5.40
N GLU A 133 -15.65 -11.95 5.24
CA GLU A 133 -16.38 -12.68 6.30
C GLU A 133 -15.53 -12.80 7.57
N THR A 134 -14.23 -13.07 7.41
CA THR A 134 -13.32 -13.30 8.52
C THR A 134 -12.94 -12.00 9.22
N PHE A 135 -12.61 -10.94 8.49
CA PHE A 135 -11.97 -9.73 9.05
C PHE A 135 -12.87 -8.51 9.14
N THR A 136 -14.09 -8.54 8.58
CA THR A 136 -15.06 -7.47 8.84
C THR A 136 -15.30 -7.36 10.35
N PRO A 137 -15.05 -6.19 10.96
CA PRO A 137 -15.30 -6.00 12.38
C PRO A 137 -16.81 -5.90 12.63
N THR A 138 -17.23 -6.40 13.79
CA THR A 138 -18.54 -6.04 14.36
C THR A 138 -18.57 -4.55 14.72
N ALA A 139 -19.76 -3.98 14.92
CA ALA A 139 -19.91 -2.58 15.34
C ALA A 139 -19.18 -2.31 16.68
N GLU A 140 -19.25 -3.27 17.61
CA GLU A 140 -18.57 -3.19 18.90
C GLU A 140 -17.05 -3.24 18.75
N GLU A 141 -16.52 -4.13 17.91
CA GLU A 141 -15.07 -4.19 17.62
C GLU A 141 -14.60 -2.91 16.93
N ALA A 142 -15.36 -2.40 15.96
CA ALA A 142 -15.03 -1.16 15.26
C ALA A 142 -14.94 0.03 16.23
N LYS A 143 -15.92 0.17 17.13
CA LYS A 143 -15.93 1.20 18.17
C LYS A 143 -14.75 1.06 19.14
N ARG A 144 -14.53 -0.12 19.70
CA ARG A 144 -13.40 -0.36 20.63
C ARG A 144 -12.05 -0.16 19.95
N SER A 145 -11.95 -0.48 18.67
CA SER A 145 -10.75 -0.24 17.89
C SER A 145 -10.39 1.25 17.87
N GLN A 146 -11.39 2.13 17.66
CA GLN A 146 -11.20 3.58 17.72
C GLN A 146 -10.81 4.07 19.13
N GLU A 147 -11.48 3.57 20.16
CA GLU A 147 -11.18 3.92 21.56
C GLU A 147 -9.77 3.52 21.99
N ASN A 148 -9.28 2.38 21.50
CA ASN A 148 -7.96 1.82 21.88
C ASN A 148 -6.82 2.20 20.93
N LEU A 149 -7.10 2.87 19.81
CA LEU A 149 -6.12 3.12 18.75
C LEU A 149 -4.86 3.83 19.26
N GLN A 150 -5.02 4.92 20.03
CA GLN A 150 -3.87 5.66 20.53
C GLN A 150 -3.01 4.84 21.49
N LYS A 151 -3.65 4.03 22.34
CA LYS A 151 -2.95 3.15 23.28
C LYS A 151 -2.14 2.08 22.53
N TRP A 152 -2.71 1.53 21.46
CA TRP A 152 -2.03 0.57 20.61
C TRP A 152 -0.81 1.20 19.91
N ILE A 153 -0.95 2.38 19.31
CA ILE A 153 0.18 3.09 18.69
C ILE A 153 1.26 3.38 19.72
N ALA A 154 0.89 3.90 20.89
CA ALA A 154 1.84 4.18 21.97
C ALA A 154 2.62 2.93 22.41
N SER A 155 2.02 1.73 22.35
CA SER A 155 2.73 0.49 22.69
C SER A 155 3.79 0.07 21.67
N LEU A 156 3.76 0.63 20.45
CA LEU A 156 4.77 0.36 19.41
C LEU A 156 5.96 1.32 19.50
N LEU A 157 5.84 2.41 20.27
CA LEU A 157 6.85 3.45 20.35
C LEU A 157 7.87 3.14 21.45
N PRO A 158 9.11 3.67 21.33
CA PRO A 158 10.06 3.67 22.42
C PRO A 158 9.48 4.33 23.69
N PRO A 159 9.84 3.86 24.91
CA PRO A 159 9.34 4.44 26.15
C PRO A 159 9.58 5.96 26.24
N GLY A 160 8.53 6.70 26.57
CA GLY A 160 8.59 8.16 26.75
C GLY A 160 8.44 8.99 25.47
N LEU A 161 8.28 8.35 24.30
CA LEU A 161 7.97 9.04 23.05
C LEU A 161 6.46 9.19 22.88
N GLU A 162 5.98 10.42 22.77
CA GLU A 162 4.60 10.72 22.41
C GLU A 162 4.49 11.07 20.92
N THR A 163 3.40 10.64 20.28
CA THR A 163 3.11 10.95 18.87
C THR A 163 1.80 11.71 18.73
N LYS A 164 1.65 12.37 17.58
CA LYS A 164 0.37 12.98 17.20
C LYS A 164 -0.73 11.90 17.16
N PRO A 165 -1.95 12.22 17.60
CA PRO A 165 -3.06 11.28 17.53
C PRO A 165 -3.35 10.84 16.08
N VAL A 166 -3.43 9.54 15.85
CA VAL A 166 -3.89 8.98 14.57
C VAL A 166 -5.40 8.84 14.58
N SER A 167 -6.09 9.39 13.58
CA SER A 167 -7.56 9.45 13.62
C SER A 167 -8.27 8.11 13.41
N ARG A 168 -7.66 7.18 12.65
CA ARG A 168 -8.19 5.84 12.37
C ARG A 168 -7.12 5.00 11.66
N LEU A 169 -7.35 3.70 11.56
CA LEU A 169 -6.62 2.80 10.67
C LEU A 169 -7.38 2.59 9.35
N PRO A 170 -6.70 2.22 8.25
CA PRO A 170 -7.38 1.80 7.05
C PRO A 170 -8.02 0.43 7.27
N PHE A 171 -9.24 0.22 6.77
CA PHE A 171 -9.86 -1.11 6.79
C PHE A 171 -9.64 -1.85 5.47
N ALA A 172 -9.93 -1.23 4.34
CA ALA A 172 -9.75 -1.87 3.05
C ALA A 172 -9.36 -0.90 1.93
N ALA A 173 -8.64 -1.44 0.95
CA ALA A 173 -8.22 -0.73 -0.25
C ALA A 173 -8.26 -1.66 -1.47
N PHE A 174 -8.38 -1.07 -2.65
CA PHE A 174 -8.21 -1.76 -3.92
C PHE A 174 -6.98 -1.22 -4.63
N ALA A 175 -6.09 -2.12 -5.07
CA ALA A 175 -4.99 -1.76 -5.97
C ALA A 175 -5.19 -2.40 -7.33
N PHE A 176 -4.76 -1.72 -8.39
CA PHE A 176 -4.94 -2.15 -9.77
C PHE A 176 -3.59 -2.14 -10.45
N ASP A 177 -3.06 -3.33 -10.75
CA ASP A 177 -1.93 -3.47 -11.67
C ASP A 177 -2.46 -3.32 -13.10
N LEU A 178 -1.88 -2.40 -13.86
CA LEU A 178 -2.30 -2.14 -15.24
C LEU A 178 -1.38 -2.95 -16.18
N ASP A 179 -1.98 -3.68 -17.12
CA ASP A 179 -1.29 -4.52 -18.10
C ASP A 179 -1.99 -4.47 -19.46
N GLY A 180 -1.45 -3.65 -20.37
CA GLY A 180 -2.14 -3.33 -21.63
C GLY A 180 -3.51 -2.72 -21.32
N PRO A 181 -4.62 -3.24 -21.87
CA PRO A 181 -5.97 -2.77 -21.54
C PRO A 181 -6.53 -3.41 -20.26
N ARG A 182 -5.86 -4.40 -19.67
CA ARG A 182 -6.38 -5.15 -18.51
C ARG A 182 -6.03 -4.44 -17.21
N ALA A 183 -7.01 -4.30 -16.33
CA ALA A 183 -6.79 -3.95 -14.94
C ALA A 183 -6.81 -5.25 -14.10
N LEU A 184 -5.78 -5.46 -13.29
CA LEU A 184 -5.61 -6.63 -12.43
C LEU A 184 -5.77 -6.19 -10.96
N PRO A 185 -6.99 -6.22 -10.42
CA PRO A 185 -7.28 -5.70 -9.09
C PRO A 185 -6.83 -6.64 -7.98
N LYS A 186 -6.56 -6.03 -6.84
CA LYS A 186 -6.21 -6.68 -5.57
C LYS A 186 -7.04 -6.06 -4.47
N LEU A 187 -7.60 -6.91 -3.62
CA LEU A 187 -8.24 -6.47 -2.40
C LEU A 187 -7.20 -6.47 -1.28
N TYR A 188 -7.15 -5.39 -0.51
CA TYR A 188 -6.40 -5.26 0.73
C TYR A 188 -7.39 -5.14 1.89
N VAL A 189 -7.16 -5.88 2.97
CA VAL A 189 -8.00 -5.85 4.20
C VAL A 189 -7.08 -5.82 5.42
N SER A 190 -7.36 -4.91 6.36
CA SER A 190 -6.64 -4.80 7.61
C SER A 190 -7.27 -5.69 8.69
N PRO A 191 -6.55 -6.71 9.20
CA PRO A 191 -7.00 -7.44 10.37
C PRO A 191 -6.85 -6.60 11.66
N LYS A 192 -6.09 -5.49 11.63
CA LYS A 192 -5.80 -4.67 12.82
C LYS A 192 -7.03 -4.05 13.46
N VAL A 193 -8.03 -3.68 12.66
CA VAL A 193 -9.29 -3.16 13.18
C VAL A 193 -9.94 -4.18 14.13
N LYS A 194 -10.01 -5.45 13.70
CA LYS A 194 -10.53 -6.54 14.53
C LYS A 194 -9.59 -6.90 15.68
N GLU A 195 -8.28 -6.91 15.47
CA GLU A 195 -7.29 -7.19 16.52
C GLU A 195 -7.41 -6.22 17.70
N ILE A 196 -7.41 -4.92 17.41
CA ILE A 196 -7.51 -3.87 18.44
C ILE A 196 -8.90 -3.88 19.08
N GLY A 197 -9.96 -4.07 18.28
CA GLY A 197 -11.34 -4.09 18.75
C GLY A 197 -11.66 -5.27 19.68
N SER A 198 -11.16 -6.45 19.35
CA SER A 198 -11.32 -7.67 20.18
C SER A 198 -10.33 -7.74 21.34
N GLY A 199 -9.21 -7.02 21.26
CA GLY A 199 -8.11 -7.08 22.22
C GLY A 199 -7.30 -8.37 22.15
N SER A 200 -7.44 -9.15 21.06
CA SER A 200 -6.80 -10.46 20.86
C SER A 200 -6.10 -10.50 19.51
N SER A 201 -4.94 -11.17 19.45
CA SER A 201 -4.21 -11.36 18.19
C SER A 201 -5.08 -12.08 17.14
N THR A 202 -4.94 -11.65 15.89
CA THR A 202 -5.65 -12.26 14.75
C THR A 202 -4.86 -13.38 14.06
N ASN A 203 -3.64 -13.70 14.52
CA ASN A 203 -2.75 -14.63 13.83
C ASN A 203 -3.36 -16.03 13.62
N GLU A 204 -3.90 -16.66 14.66
CA GLU A 204 -4.54 -17.97 14.52
C GLU A 204 -5.74 -17.95 13.57
N THR A 205 -6.49 -16.84 13.55
CA THR A 205 -7.58 -16.63 12.59
C THR A 205 -7.05 -16.57 11.16
N ILE A 206 -5.92 -15.87 10.93
CA ILE A 206 -5.24 -15.81 9.63
C ILE A 206 -4.76 -17.20 9.23
N TRP A 207 -4.08 -17.94 10.11
CA TRP A 207 -3.60 -19.30 9.81
C TRP A 207 -4.74 -20.24 9.45
N ASN A 208 -5.86 -20.17 10.16
CA ASN A 208 -7.05 -20.94 9.86
C ASN A 208 -7.68 -20.53 8.52
N LEU A 209 -7.73 -19.23 8.20
CA LEU A 209 -8.18 -18.78 6.88
C LEU A 209 -7.30 -19.39 5.77
N LEU A 210 -5.97 -19.23 5.85
CA LEU A 210 -5.04 -19.69 4.81
C LEU A 210 -5.14 -21.19 4.54
N ARG A 211 -5.27 -22.01 5.60
CA ARG A 211 -5.42 -23.47 5.50
C ARG A 211 -6.75 -23.90 4.87
N ASN A 212 -7.79 -23.06 4.94
CA ASN A 212 -9.13 -23.36 4.45
C ASN A 212 -9.50 -22.54 3.20
N LEU A 213 -8.55 -21.84 2.58
CA LEU A 213 -8.75 -21.33 1.23
C LEU A 213 -8.87 -22.50 0.25
N GLU A 214 -9.51 -22.27 -0.88
CA GLU A 214 -9.60 -23.23 -1.97
C GLU A 214 -9.06 -22.56 -3.25
N PRO A 215 -7.90 -23.01 -3.77
CA PRO A 215 -7.02 -24.03 -3.22
C PRO A 215 -6.30 -23.56 -1.93
N PRO A 216 -5.96 -24.49 -1.02
CA PRO A 216 -5.39 -24.15 0.28
C PRO A 216 -3.93 -23.70 0.17
N ILE A 217 -3.54 -22.81 1.08
CA ILE A 217 -2.13 -22.53 1.31
C ILE A 217 -1.48 -23.72 2.03
N ASN A 218 -0.30 -24.10 1.56
CA ASN A 218 0.46 -25.23 2.09
C ASN A 218 0.82 -24.98 3.57
N SER A 219 0.60 -25.98 4.43
CA SER A 219 0.85 -25.86 5.88
C SER A 219 2.31 -25.52 6.19
N LYS A 220 3.27 -26.00 5.40
CA LYS A 220 4.69 -25.67 5.58
C LYS A 220 4.96 -24.17 5.44
N ALA A 221 4.28 -23.49 4.51
CA ALA A 221 4.43 -22.05 4.34
C ALA A 221 3.85 -21.30 5.55
N VAL A 222 2.70 -21.77 6.06
CA VAL A 222 2.07 -21.21 7.27
C VAL A 222 2.97 -21.40 8.49
N GLU A 223 3.53 -22.60 8.67
CA GLU A 223 4.48 -22.92 9.76
C GLU A 223 5.74 -22.06 9.68
N ALA A 224 6.38 -21.98 8.52
CA ALA A 224 7.60 -21.18 8.33
C ALA A 224 7.39 -19.70 8.66
N ILE A 225 6.22 -19.15 8.34
CA ILE A 225 5.88 -17.76 8.65
C ILE A 225 5.58 -17.61 10.14
N SER A 226 4.75 -18.48 10.70
CA SER A 226 4.40 -18.45 12.12
C SER A 226 5.64 -18.50 13.00
N GLU A 227 6.57 -19.43 12.71
CA GLU A 227 7.85 -19.52 13.41
C GLU A 227 8.70 -18.26 13.26
N PHE A 228 8.80 -17.72 12.04
CA PHE A 228 9.57 -16.51 11.79
C PHE A 228 9.03 -15.29 12.57
N LEU A 229 7.71 -15.13 12.69
CA LEU A 229 7.12 -14.06 13.49
C LEU A 229 7.45 -14.20 14.99
N LEU A 230 7.62 -15.43 15.49
CA LEU A 230 7.99 -15.70 16.88
C LEU A 230 9.47 -15.40 17.19
N GLU A 231 10.33 -15.24 16.18
CA GLU A 231 11.75 -14.90 16.37
C GLU A 231 11.96 -13.44 16.83
N GLY A 232 10.92 -12.59 16.76
CA GLY A 232 10.95 -11.22 17.31
C GLY A 232 11.77 -10.21 16.51
N VAL A 233 12.16 -10.54 15.28
CA VAL A 233 12.85 -9.63 14.34
C VAL A 233 11.89 -8.60 13.74
N VAL A 234 10.63 -8.99 13.60
CA VAL A 234 9.53 -8.22 12.98
C VAL A 234 8.39 -8.06 13.98
N SER A 235 7.41 -7.22 13.65
CA SER A 235 6.15 -7.17 14.38
C SER A 235 5.50 -8.56 14.41
N PRO A 236 5.03 -9.03 15.58
CA PRO A 236 4.43 -10.35 15.69
C PRO A 236 3.01 -10.42 15.08
N SER A 237 2.49 -9.31 14.55
CA SER A 237 1.14 -9.23 13.99
C SER A 237 1.16 -8.74 12.55
N ILE A 238 0.18 -9.21 11.78
CA ILE A 238 -0.02 -8.84 10.38
C ILE A 238 -0.77 -7.50 10.31
N ASP A 239 -0.21 -6.53 9.60
CA ASP A 239 -0.79 -5.19 9.46
C ASP A 239 -1.91 -5.15 8.41
N MET A 240 -1.68 -5.86 7.30
CA MET A 240 -2.60 -5.94 6.16
C MET A 240 -2.51 -7.33 5.51
N LEU A 241 -3.64 -7.78 4.99
CA LEU A 241 -3.73 -8.90 4.06
C LEU A 241 -4.05 -8.35 2.67
N SER A 242 -3.50 -8.97 1.62
CA SER A 242 -3.91 -8.72 0.26
C SER A 242 -4.09 -10.01 -0.51
N ILE A 243 -5.10 -10.03 -1.38
CA ILE A 243 -5.35 -11.12 -2.32
C ILE A 243 -5.49 -10.56 -3.73
N GLU A 244 -5.10 -11.35 -4.71
CA GLU A 244 -5.39 -11.08 -6.11
C GLU A 244 -6.84 -11.47 -6.42
N LEU A 245 -7.57 -10.58 -7.10
CA LEU A 245 -8.89 -10.89 -7.64
C LEU A 245 -8.67 -11.41 -9.05
N VAL A 246 -8.96 -12.70 -9.25
CA VAL A 246 -8.68 -13.42 -10.49
C VAL A 246 -9.87 -14.27 -10.89
N ASP A 247 -9.83 -14.78 -12.11
CA ASP A 247 -10.78 -15.79 -12.56
C ASP A 247 -10.68 -17.04 -11.68
N GLU A 248 -11.80 -17.75 -11.58
CA GLU A 248 -11.95 -18.96 -10.78
C GLU A 248 -10.86 -20.01 -11.07
N GLU A 249 -10.51 -20.19 -12.34
CA GLU A 249 -9.51 -21.15 -12.80
C GLU A 249 -8.08 -20.74 -12.43
N ASP A 250 -7.81 -19.45 -12.24
CA ASP A 250 -6.48 -18.92 -11.93
C ASP A 250 -6.19 -18.82 -10.41
N LEU A 251 -7.15 -19.17 -9.54
CA LEU A 251 -6.97 -19.15 -8.08
C LEU A 251 -5.76 -19.97 -7.61
N HIS A 252 -5.38 -21.03 -8.32
CA HIS A 252 -4.20 -21.84 -8.00
C HIS A 252 -2.86 -21.11 -8.24
N ARG A 253 -2.88 -20.00 -8.97
CA ARG A 253 -1.71 -19.14 -9.27
C ARG A 253 -1.80 -17.78 -8.56
N ALA A 254 -2.96 -17.45 -8.01
CA ALA A 254 -3.17 -16.24 -7.23
C ALA A 254 -2.35 -16.25 -5.95
N ARG A 255 -2.03 -15.05 -5.46
CA ARG A 255 -1.23 -14.86 -4.26
C ARG A 255 -2.05 -14.28 -3.12
N VAL A 256 -1.79 -14.80 -1.92
CA VAL A 256 -2.10 -14.13 -0.66
C VAL A 256 -0.83 -13.44 -0.17
N LYS A 257 -0.94 -12.19 0.27
CA LYS A 257 0.17 -11.39 0.78
C LYS A 257 -0.14 -10.94 2.19
N MET A 258 0.81 -11.14 3.10
CA MET A 258 0.75 -10.65 4.48
C MET A 258 1.79 -9.56 4.65
N TYR A 259 1.37 -8.39 5.09
CA TYR A 259 2.25 -7.26 5.34
C TYR A 259 2.59 -7.19 6.82
N ILE A 260 3.88 -7.02 7.09
CA ILE A 260 4.46 -6.87 8.43
C ILE A 260 5.42 -5.70 8.42
N HIS A 261 5.72 -5.16 9.60
CA HIS A 261 6.71 -4.10 9.76
C HIS A 261 7.83 -4.47 10.74
N THR A 262 8.90 -3.68 10.73
CA THR A 262 9.98 -3.71 11.72
C THR A 262 10.07 -2.36 12.45
N THR A 263 10.62 -2.38 13.67
CA THR A 263 10.95 -1.17 14.45
C THR A 263 12.41 -0.73 14.26
N THR A 264 13.15 -1.40 13.39
CA THR A 264 14.53 -1.10 12.97
C THR A 264 14.63 -1.08 11.45
N ASN A 265 15.50 -0.24 10.91
CA ASN A 265 15.82 -0.15 9.49
C ASN A 265 17.26 -0.56 9.17
N SER A 266 17.87 -1.39 10.01
CA SER A 266 19.21 -1.93 9.73
C SER A 266 19.21 -2.91 8.56
N PHE A 267 20.32 -2.99 7.82
CA PHE A 267 20.46 -3.99 6.77
C PHE A 267 20.52 -5.42 7.32
N ASN A 268 21.03 -5.59 8.55
CA ASN A 268 20.97 -6.87 9.26
C ASN A 268 19.55 -7.41 9.37
N THR A 269 18.59 -6.55 9.75
CA THR A 269 17.17 -6.90 9.81
C THR A 269 16.62 -7.21 8.42
N VAL A 270 16.95 -6.41 7.41
CA VAL A 270 16.57 -6.69 6.01
C VAL A 270 17.02 -8.07 5.56
N ARG A 271 18.27 -8.45 5.85
CA ARG A 271 18.81 -9.78 5.55
C ARG A 271 18.06 -10.89 6.27
N GLN A 272 17.76 -10.72 7.56
CA GLN A 272 16.97 -11.69 8.31
C GLN A 272 15.56 -11.85 7.74
N CYS A 273 14.89 -10.75 7.38
CA CYS A 273 13.54 -10.78 6.82
C CYS A 273 13.49 -11.40 5.42
N LEU A 274 14.35 -10.96 4.50
CA LEU A 274 14.37 -11.46 3.12
C LEU A 274 14.79 -12.94 3.02
N THR A 275 15.51 -13.46 4.02
CA THR A 275 15.82 -14.90 4.12
C THR A 275 14.85 -15.67 5.00
N LEU A 276 13.80 -15.02 5.55
CA LEU A 276 12.84 -15.63 6.48
C LEU A 276 13.54 -16.37 7.65
N GLY A 277 14.47 -15.68 8.32
CA GLY A 277 15.28 -16.25 9.39
C GLY A 277 16.32 -17.28 8.88
N GLY A 278 16.75 -17.18 7.62
CA GLY A 278 17.66 -18.13 6.98
C GLY A 278 17.00 -19.37 6.37
N ARG A 279 15.66 -19.49 6.42
CA ARG A 279 14.90 -20.57 5.76
C ARG A 279 14.96 -20.48 4.24
N ARG A 280 15.12 -19.27 3.69
CA ARG A 280 15.25 -19.01 2.25
C ARG A 280 16.68 -18.61 1.90
N ARG A 281 17.34 -19.42 1.07
CA ARG A 281 18.75 -19.29 0.69
C ARG A 281 19.01 -19.64 -0.78
N ASP A 282 17.98 -19.59 -1.61
CA ASP A 282 18.15 -19.82 -3.04
C ASP A 282 19.04 -18.74 -3.69
N GLU A 283 19.65 -19.09 -4.82
CA GLU A 283 20.61 -18.23 -5.52
C GLU A 283 20.03 -16.84 -5.84
N THR A 284 18.75 -16.79 -6.24
CA THR A 284 18.06 -15.53 -6.55
C THR A 284 17.97 -14.64 -5.30
N THR A 285 17.58 -15.20 -4.16
CA THR A 285 17.52 -14.45 -2.90
C THR A 285 18.90 -13.93 -2.48
N MET A 286 19.94 -14.76 -2.53
CA MET A 286 21.28 -14.36 -2.09
C MET A 286 21.89 -13.29 -3.00
N LYS A 287 21.75 -13.43 -4.33
CA LYS A 287 22.18 -12.42 -5.30
C LYS A 287 21.38 -11.11 -5.17
N GLY A 288 20.08 -11.23 -4.90
CA GLY A 288 19.21 -10.09 -4.61
C GLY A 288 19.68 -9.31 -3.38
N LEU A 289 20.09 -10.00 -2.31
CA LEU A 289 20.66 -9.38 -1.11
C LEU A 289 21.99 -8.68 -1.37
N GLU A 290 22.89 -9.28 -2.15
CA GLU A 290 24.15 -8.65 -2.55
C GLU A 290 23.89 -7.35 -3.33
N THR A 291 22.97 -7.40 -4.29
CA THR A 291 22.57 -6.23 -5.08
C THR A 291 21.95 -5.16 -4.18
N LEU A 292 20.98 -5.54 -3.33
CA LEU A 292 20.31 -4.63 -2.41
C LEU A 292 21.30 -3.98 -1.43
N ARG A 293 22.28 -4.76 -0.94
CA ARG A 293 23.31 -4.26 -0.03
C ARG A 293 24.14 -3.14 -0.66
N SER A 294 24.48 -3.29 -1.94
CA SER A 294 25.29 -2.31 -2.67
C SER A 294 24.60 -0.95 -2.78
N ILE A 295 23.27 -0.94 -2.91
CA ILE A 295 22.43 0.26 -3.06
C ILE A 295 21.75 0.72 -1.75
N TRP A 296 21.96 0.01 -0.63
CA TRP A 296 21.20 0.23 0.61
C TRP A 296 21.31 1.67 1.16
N HIS A 297 22.52 2.22 1.14
CA HIS A 297 22.77 3.60 1.55
C HIS A 297 21.93 4.62 0.77
N LEU A 298 21.74 4.42 -0.54
CA LEU A 298 20.90 5.29 -1.38
C LEU A 298 19.42 5.20 -0.97
N MET A 299 18.92 4.01 -0.64
CA MET A 299 17.57 3.83 -0.11
C MET A 299 17.38 4.53 1.25
N MET A 300 18.43 4.59 2.07
CA MET A 300 18.46 5.33 3.34
C MET A 300 18.76 6.83 3.16
N GLN A 301 18.88 7.32 1.93
CA GLN A 301 19.19 8.70 1.59
C GLN A 301 20.56 9.17 2.16
N GLU A 302 21.52 8.25 2.16
CA GLU A 302 22.91 8.48 2.57
C GLU A 302 23.84 8.53 1.36
N LYS A 303 24.86 9.40 1.45
CA LYS A 303 25.83 9.60 0.37
C LYS A 303 26.83 8.45 0.24
N ASP A 304 27.28 7.94 1.38
CA ASP A 304 28.32 6.93 1.48
C ASP A 304 27.76 5.61 2.00
N GLN A 305 28.49 4.52 1.77
CA GLN A 305 28.14 3.22 2.33
C GLN A 305 28.01 3.28 3.86
N VAL A 306 26.98 2.63 4.39
CA VAL A 306 26.72 2.52 5.83
C VAL A 306 27.03 1.11 6.33
N ALA A 307 27.24 0.96 7.64
CA ALA A 307 27.41 -0.36 8.27
C ALA A 307 26.10 -1.17 8.24
N ASP A 308 26.18 -2.50 8.38
CA ASP A 308 25.00 -3.37 8.30
C ASP A 308 24.03 -3.20 9.50
N ASP A 309 24.55 -2.75 10.64
CA ASP A 309 23.83 -2.43 11.87
C ASP A 309 23.45 -0.95 11.99
N TYR A 310 23.78 -0.12 10.99
CA TYR A 310 23.39 1.28 10.96
C TYR A 310 21.87 1.43 10.89
N GLU A 311 21.32 2.25 11.77
CA GLU A 311 19.92 2.67 11.75
C GLU A 311 19.80 4.15 11.38
N LYS A 312 19.08 4.43 10.29
CA LYS A 312 18.79 5.80 9.86
C LYS A 312 17.71 6.41 10.76
N PRO A 313 17.95 7.55 11.42
CA PRO A 313 16.91 8.26 12.14
C PRO A 313 15.77 8.68 11.20
N VAL A 314 14.52 8.48 11.63
CA VAL A 314 13.33 8.97 10.91
C VAL A 314 13.08 10.45 11.22
N ASN A 315 12.51 11.16 10.24
CA ASN A 315 12.20 12.59 10.34
C ASN A 315 10.98 12.89 11.24
N ASP A 316 10.05 11.94 11.39
CA ASP A 316 8.84 12.09 12.22
C ASP A 316 8.78 10.97 13.27
N ALA A 317 8.46 11.33 14.52
CA ALA A 317 8.29 10.40 15.63
C ALA A 317 7.24 9.32 15.36
N VAL A 318 6.18 9.59 14.57
CA VAL A 318 5.16 8.59 14.19
C VAL A 318 5.80 7.41 13.45
N GLN A 319 6.85 7.67 12.65
CA GLN A 319 7.54 6.64 11.86
C GLN A 319 8.49 5.77 12.71
N GLN A 320 8.66 6.08 14.00
CA GLN A 320 9.44 5.22 14.91
C GLN A 320 8.72 3.89 15.20
N ALA A 321 7.39 3.87 15.11
CA ALA A 321 6.60 2.65 15.31
C ALA A 321 6.78 1.64 14.17
N MET A 322 7.02 2.12 12.94
CA MET A 322 7.06 1.28 11.74
C MET A 322 8.11 1.83 10.76
N LYS A 323 9.30 1.23 10.75
CA LYS A 323 10.45 1.75 9.98
C LYS A 323 10.62 1.11 8.61
N LEU A 324 10.40 -0.19 8.48
CA LEU A 324 10.37 -0.90 7.20
C LEU A 324 9.13 -1.79 7.13
N PHE A 325 8.67 -2.07 5.92
CA PHE A 325 7.57 -3.01 5.69
C PHE A 325 8.03 -4.15 4.78
N PHE A 326 7.46 -5.32 5.00
CA PHE A 326 7.70 -6.50 4.18
C PHE A 326 6.38 -7.15 3.82
N SER A 327 6.27 -7.69 2.60
CA SER A 327 5.17 -8.59 2.24
C SER A 327 5.68 -10.01 2.11
N LEU A 328 5.03 -10.93 2.83
CA LEU A 328 5.18 -12.37 2.68
C LEU A 328 4.12 -12.83 1.68
N GLU A 329 4.53 -13.16 0.45
CA GLU A 329 3.66 -13.54 -0.66
C GLU A 329 3.64 -15.06 -0.82
N ILE A 330 2.48 -15.68 -0.66
CA ILE A 330 2.30 -17.13 -0.77
C ILE A 330 1.38 -17.45 -1.95
N THR A 331 1.82 -18.39 -2.77
CA THR A 331 1.00 -19.03 -3.81
C THR A 331 0.59 -20.42 -3.34
N PRO A 332 -0.64 -20.89 -3.60
CA PRO A 332 -1.05 -22.26 -3.32
C PRO A 332 -0.01 -23.29 -3.77
N GLY A 333 0.20 -24.31 -2.93
CA GLY A 333 1.16 -25.39 -3.18
C GLY A 333 2.65 -25.04 -2.97
N LYS A 334 3.04 -23.79 -2.74
CA LYS A 334 4.44 -23.44 -2.43
C LYS A 334 4.77 -23.65 -0.94
N ASP A 335 5.94 -24.24 -0.67
CA ASP A 335 6.40 -24.56 0.68
C ASP A 335 6.89 -23.34 1.48
N LEU A 336 7.32 -22.27 0.81
CA LEU A 336 7.85 -21.05 1.42
C LEU A 336 7.29 -19.80 0.73
N PRO A 337 7.06 -18.69 1.47
CA PRO A 337 6.69 -17.42 0.88
C PRO A 337 7.85 -16.80 0.08
N GLU A 338 7.50 -15.97 -0.90
CA GLU A 338 8.38 -14.91 -1.38
C GLU A 338 8.33 -13.73 -0.41
N VAL A 339 9.44 -13.00 -0.27
CA VAL A 339 9.51 -11.83 0.60
C VAL A 339 9.86 -10.62 -0.25
N LYS A 340 9.10 -9.53 -0.10
CA LYS A 340 9.44 -8.22 -0.70
C LYS A 340 9.60 -7.18 0.38
N LEU A 341 10.61 -6.34 0.21
CA LEU A 341 10.89 -5.19 1.05
C LEU A 341 10.22 -3.93 0.49
N TYR A 342 9.67 -3.10 1.37
CA TYR A 342 9.19 -1.76 1.09
C TYR A 342 9.92 -0.79 2.03
N VAL A 343 10.66 0.14 1.45
CA VAL A 343 11.40 1.17 2.19
C VAL A 343 10.60 2.47 2.15
N PRO A 344 10.11 2.99 3.29
CA PRO A 344 9.39 4.26 3.34
C PRO A 344 10.37 5.43 3.22
N VAL A 345 10.85 5.71 2.00
CA VAL A 345 11.86 6.76 1.76
C VAL A 345 11.42 8.14 2.25
N PHE A 346 10.11 8.41 2.24
CA PHE A 346 9.54 9.65 2.79
C PHE A 346 9.87 9.86 4.28
N ALA A 347 10.18 8.80 5.03
CA ALA A 347 10.58 8.89 6.43
C ALA A 347 11.98 9.47 6.62
N TYR A 348 12.81 9.49 5.57
CA TYR A 348 14.23 9.91 5.62
C TYR A 348 14.57 11.03 4.65
N MET A 349 13.73 11.26 3.64
CA MET A 349 14.03 12.19 2.55
C MET A 349 14.23 13.63 3.04
N LYS A 350 15.18 14.34 2.42
CA LYS A 350 15.43 15.76 2.65
C LYS A 350 14.64 16.63 1.67
N SER A 351 14.64 16.21 0.40
CA SER A 351 13.92 16.86 -0.69
C SER A 351 13.57 15.84 -1.78
N ASP A 352 12.60 16.17 -2.63
CA ASP A 352 12.28 15.38 -3.82
C ASP A 352 13.48 15.29 -4.77
N ALA A 353 14.22 16.39 -4.95
CA ALA A 353 15.37 16.46 -5.84
C ALA A 353 16.49 15.50 -5.44
N ASP A 354 16.87 15.49 -4.15
CA ASP A 354 17.88 14.57 -3.62
C ASP A 354 17.42 13.10 -3.76
N THR A 355 16.12 12.85 -3.53
CA THR A 355 15.54 11.50 -3.63
C THR A 355 15.56 10.99 -5.07
N VAL A 356 15.19 11.84 -6.03
CA VAL A 356 15.25 11.51 -7.46
C VAL A 356 16.69 11.22 -7.89
N GLU A 357 17.67 12.03 -7.46
CA GLU A 357 19.09 11.78 -7.76
C GLU A 357 19.57 10.43 -7.19
N ASN A 358 19.25 10.14 -5.92
CA ASN A 358 19.58 8.85 -5.30
C ASN A 358 18.95 7.67 -6.04
N PHE A 359 17.69 7.81 -6.48
CA PHE A 359 17.02 6.78 -7.27
C PHE A 359 17.62 6.62 -8.67
N GLU A 360 18.05 7.67 -9.35
CA GLU A 360 18.76 7.55 -10.63
C GLU A 360 20.09 6.80 -10.47
N ILE A 361 20.87 7.11 -9.42
CA ILE A 361 22.12 6.41 -9.11
C ILE A 361 21.83 4.93 -8.84
N MET A 362 20.84 4.64 -7.99
CA MET A 362 20.43 3.28 -7.65
C MET A 362 20.00 2.49 -8.89
N LEU A 363 19.08 3.05 -9.68
CA LEU A 363 18.56 2.43 -10.89
C LEU A 363 19.68 2.17 -11.91
N LYS A 364 20.64 3.10 -12.05
CA LYS A 364 21.82 2.90 -12.90
C LYS A 364 22.69 1.74 -12.42
N GLN A 365 22.94 1.62 -11.11
CA GLN A 365 23.67 0.48 -10.53
C GLN A 365 22.94 -0.85 -10.72
N CYS A 366 21.60 -0.82 -10.75
CA CYS A 366 20.76 -1.97 -11.07
C CYS A 366 20.58 -2.23 -12.58
N ASN A 367 21.32 -1.54 -13.45
CA ASN A 367 21.21 -1.64 -14.91
C ASN A 367 19.80 -1.36 -15.45
N GLN A 368 19.09 -0.41 -14.84
CA GLN A 368 17.78 0.04 -15.31
C GLN A 368 17.95 1.15 -16.38
N GLU A 369 17.47 0.89 -17.60
CA GLU A 369 17.52 1.76 -18.78
C GLU A 369 16.98 3.20 -18.55
N TRP A 370 15.90 3.37 -17.79
CA TRP A 370 15.24 4.65 -17.51
C TRP A 370 16.13 5.62 -16.76
N ALA A 371 17.06 5.13 -15.94
CA ALA A 371 18.03 6.00 -15.29
C ALA A 371 19.10 6.50 -16.27
N SER A 372 19.55 5.63 -17.18
CA SER A 372 20.56 6.03 -18.19
C SER A 372 20.01 6.98 -19.27
N SER A 373 18.69 7.02 -19.45
CA SER A 373 18.02 7.83 -20.46
C SER A 373 17.42 9.14 -19.93
N GLY A 374 17.50 9.41 -18.62
CA GLY A 374 16.82 10.55 -17.96
C GLY A 374 15.31 10.40 -17.84
N ARG A 375 14.74 9.33 -18.42
CA ARG A 375 13.28 9.10 -18.49
C ARG A 375 12.63 8.99 -17.11
N TYR A 376 13.36 8.48 -16.11
CA TYR A 376 12.85 8.42 -14.73
C TYR A 376 12.53 9.82 -14.17
N ARG A 377 13.51 10.73 -14.26
CA ARG A 377 13.34 12.12 -13.81
C ARG A 377 12.29 12.85 -14.62
N ASP A 378 12.32 12.75 -15.94
CA ASP A 378 11.33 13.38 -16.82
C ASP A 378 9.89 12.96 -16.46
N MET A 379 9.69 11.65 -16.21
CA MET A 379 8.39 11.11 -15.80
C MET A 379 7.97 11.68 -14.44
N PHE A 380 8.87 11.69 -13.44
CA PHE A 380 8.58 12.20 -12.11
C PHE A 380 8.21 13.69 -12.14
N GLU A 381 9.02 14.52 -12.81
CA GLU A 381 8.79 15.96 -12.93
C GLU A 381 7.50 16.27 -13.70
N THR A 382 7.22 15.51 -14.78
CA THR A 382 5.97 15.65 -15.54
C THR A 382 4.77 15.32 -14.66
N ALA A 383 4.81 14.20 -13.93
CA ALA A 383 3.73 13.79 -13.05
C ALA A 383 3.48 14.81 -11.92
N LEU A 384 4.55 15.35 -11.34
CA LEU A 384 4.48 16.38 -10.31
C LEU A 384 3.88 17.69 -10.85
N TYR A 385 4.32 18.12 -12.04
CA TYR A 385 3.83 19.32 -12.70
C TYR A 385 2.34 19.24 -13.02
N VAL A 386 1.85 18.11 -13.53
CA VAL A 386 0.41 17.96 -13.86
C VAL A 386 -0.45 17.74 -12.62
N ALA A 387 0.11 17.22 -11.52
CA ALA A 387 -0.58 17.13 -10.24
C ALA A 387 -0.74 18.49 -9.56
N PHE A 388 0.27 19.36 -9.71
CA PHE A 388 0.33 20.69 -9.11
C PHE A 388 0.70 21.74 -10.14
N PRO A 389 -0.20 22.05 -11.10
CA PRO A 389 0.09 23.06 -12.09
C PRO A 389 0.34 24.40 -11.36
N PRO A 390 1.39 25.15 -11.76
CA PRO A 390 1.65 26.46 -11.15
C PRO A 390 0.40 27.32 -11.30
N LEU A 391 0.02 28.00 -10.21
CA LEU A 391 -1.06 28.99 -10.26
C LEU A 391 -0.72 29.98 -11.36
N LEU A 392 -1.56 30.04 -12.40
CA LEU A 392 -1.44 31.09 -13.41
C LEU A 392 -1.43 32.41 -12.65
N PRO A 393 -0.50 33.35 -12.97
CA PRO A 393 -0.57 34.68 -12.38
C PRO A 393 -1.98 35.23 -12.62
N PRO A 394 -2.58 35.92 -11.64
CA PRO A 394 -3.91 36.48 -11.80
C PRO A 394 -3.92 37.26 -13.12
N GLN A 395 -4.88 36.94 -13.98
CA GLN A 395 -5.11 37.70 -15.20
C GLN A 395 -5.28 39.15 -14.76
N THR A 396 -4.26 39.97 -15.01
CA THR A 396 -4.40 41.41 -14.96
C THR A 396 -5.46 41.72 -16.01
N SER A 397 -6.63 42.11 -15.53
CA SER A 397 -7.68 42.68 -16.35
C SER A 397 -7.03 43.77 -17.22
N CYS A 398 -6.89 43.49 -18.51
CA CYS A 398 -6.69 44.56 -19.47
C CYS A 398 -7.97 45.40 -19.46
N GLU A 399 -7.73 46.71 -19.39
CA GLU A 399 -8.63 47.84 -19.19
C GLU A 399 -9.97 47.79 -19.94
#